data_AF-A0A2T3BCX5-F1
#
_entry.id   AF-A0A2T3BCX5-F1
#
_cell.length_a   1.000
_cell.length_b   1.000
_cell.length_c   1.000
_cell.angle_alpha   90.00
_cell.angle_beta   90.00
_cell.angle_gamma   90.00
#
_symmetry.space_group_name_H-M   'P 1'
#
loop_
_entity.id
_entity.type
_entity.pdbx_description
1 polymer ?
#
loop_
_entity_poly.entity_id
_entity_poly.type
_entity_poly.pdbx_seq_one_letter_code
_entity_poly.pdbx_strand_id
1 'polypeptide(L)'
;MAPELRKRKAPATEPVAAPPAKKKEPVAKAAAKVKQAVSSRAKEAKTNGASGASGASKIAVGDTIDLEGFGGEIETNDGTKTTLKSLVDESKGGVVLFTYPKASTPGCTTQVCNFRDAYTDLTSTGFAIYGLSKDSPKSNTTFKEKQKLPYPLLCDPSLTLISAIGLKKQPNGTTRGVFVVDKSGKVLAAQAGSPGGTVDVVKKLVSDGTTATDPAVEEPKTEDTANGANVAETTAKEDIAQADVAAQVADTAEKIDSNEEKPAEV
;
A
#
# COMPACT_ATOMS: atom_id res chain seq x y z
N MET A 1 55.16 27.07 -32.15
CA MET A 1 55.62 28.44 -32.43
C MET A 1 54.49 29.39 -32.08
N ALA A 2 54.54 29.98 -30.90
CA ALA A 2 53.67 31.11 -30.52
C ALA A 2 54.13 32.38 -31.28
N PRO A 3 53.30 33.43 -31.30
CA PRO A 3 53.58 34.51 -30.35
C PRO A 3 52.34 35.15 -29.69
N GLU A 4 52.44 35.33 -28.38
CA GLU A 4 51.82 36.41 -27.60
C GLU A 4 52.17 37.78 -28.17
N LEU A 5 51.31 38.82 -27.99
CA LEU A 5 51.76 40.17 -27.62
C LEU A 5 50.68 41.02 -26.89
N ARG A 6 50.80 41.04 -25.56
CA ARG A 6 50.94 42.20 -24.64
C ARG A 6 49.75 43.16 -24.34
N LYS A 7 49.39 43.07 -23.04
CA LYS A 7 49.42 44.14 -22.00
C LYS A 7 48.48 45.35 -22.16
N ARG A 8 47.51 45.43 -21.25
CA ARG A 8 47.29 46.66 -20.46
C ARG A 8 47.25 46.34 -18.96
N LYS A 9 47.85 47.25 -18.21
CA LYS A 9 48.25 47.18 -16.81
C LYS A 9 47.24 47.93 -15.94
N ALA A 10 47.01 47.40 -14.74
CA ALA A 10 46.21 48.00 -13.67
C ALA A 10 46.81 49.30 -13.09
N PRO A 11 46.00 50.04 -12.33
CA PRO A 11 46.32 50.41 -10.94
C PRO A 11 45.24 49.82 -9.99
N ALA A 12 45.57 49.02 -8.96
CA ALA A 12 45.95 49.40 -7.57
C ALA A 12 45.00 50.46 -6.97
N THR A 13 44.28 50.26 -5.87
CA THR A 13 44.69 49.98 -4.47
C THR A 13 43.41 49.66 -3.64
N GLU A 14 43.27 48.50 -2.96
CA GLU A 14 43.61 48.18 -1.55
C GLU A 14 42.45 48.29 -0.52
N PRO A 15 42.46 47.50 0.59
CA PRO A 15 41.27 46.78 1.09
C PRO A 15 41.01 46.89 2.61
N VAL A 16 40.01 46.12 3.09
CA VAL A 16 39.80 45.57 4.45
C VAL A 16 39.17 46.45 5.55
N ALA A 17 38.05 45.97 6.09
CA ALA A 17 37.79 45.98 7.53
C ALA A 17 37.16 44.64 7.96
N ALA A 18 37.93 43.85 8.70
CA ALA A 18 37.55 42.59 9.33
C ALA A 18 36.99 42.84 10.76
N PRO A 19 36.20 41.90 11.33
CA PRO A 19 35.66 42.02 12.69
C PRO A 19 36.74 41.84 13.77
N PRO A 20 36.61 42.48 14.95
CA PRO A 20 37.65 42.44 15.97
C PRO A 20 37.58 41.19 16.86
N ALA A 21 38.76 40.60 17.11
CA ALA A 21 39.03 39.69 18.22
C ALA A 21 40.34 40.09 18.92
N LYS A 22 40.35 40.22 20.25
CA LYS A 22 41.53 40.14 21.15
C LYS A 22 41.02 39.86 22.58
N LYS A 23 41.65 39.09 23.48
CA LYS A 23 42.75 38.10 23.50
C LYS A 23 42.88 37.61 24.97
N LYS A 24 43.54 36.46 25.16
CA LYS A 24 44.39 35.98 26.29
C LYS A 24 43.87 34.76 27.10
N GLU A 25 44.55 33.63 26.87
CA GLU A 25 44.68 32.39 27.70
C GLU A 25 45.41 32.68 29.05
N PRO A 26 45.68 31.71 29.99
CA PRO A 26 45.55 30.23 29.95
C PRO A 26 45.01 29.55 31.25
N VAL A 27 45.06 28.20 31.27
CA VAL A 27 45.32 27.29 32.44
C VAL A 27 44.16 26.41 32.94
N ALA A 28 44.27 25.12 32.57
CA ALA A 28 44.13 23.89 33.38
C ALA A 28 42.76 23.32 33.83
N LYS A 29 42.67 22.00 33.57
CA LYS A 29 42.15 20.91 34.43
C LYS A 29 40.66 20.91 34.81
N ALA A 30 39.93 19.90 34.33
CA ALA A 30 39.68 18.65 35.09
C ALA A 30 38.44 17.91 34.54
N ALA A 31 38.52 16.59 34.58
CA ALA A 31 37.53 15.63 34.12
C ALA A 31 36.55 15.20 35.24
N ALA A 32 35.44 14.56 34.82
CA ALA A 32 34.60 13.60 35.56
C ALA A 32 33.74 14.17 36.73
N LYS A 33 32.60 13.63 37.19
CA LYS A 33 31.54 12.64 36.84
C LYS A 33 30.60 12.61 38.08
N VAL A 34 29.41 11.97 38.00
CA VAL A 34 28.52 11.50 39.13
C VAL A 34 27.50 12.55 39.64
N LYS A 35 26.18 12.44 39.38
CA LYS A 35 25.08 11.48 39.72
C LYS A 35 24.30 11.86 41.00
N GLN A 36 22.97 11.78 40.85
CA GLN A 36 21.89 11.55 41.85
C GLN A 36 21.60 12.66 42.89
N ALA A 37 20.42 13.29 42.81
CA ALA A 37 19.13 12.90 43.43
C ALA A 37 18.95 13.66 44.78
N VAL A 38 17.78 14.10 45.26
CA VAL A 38 16.40 13.56 45.19
C VAL A 38 15.39 14.63 45.65
N SER A 39 14.15 14.55 45.14
CA SER A 39 12.84 14.65 45.84
C SER A 39 12.50 15.92 46.66
N SER A 40 11.35 16.59 46.46
CA SER A 40 10.02 16.01 46.73
C SER A 40 8.86 16.99 46.45
N ARG A 41 7.70 16.39 46.11
CA ARG A 41 6.31 16.80 46.42
C ARG A 41 5.45 17.45 45.32
N ALA A 42 4.80 16.60 44.52
CA ALA A 42 3.37 16.69 44.25
C ALA A 42 2.81 15.31 43.84
N LYS A 43 2.20 14.63 44.82
CA LYS A 43 1.26 13.49 44.75
C LYS A 43 -0.05 14.13 45.26
N GLU A 44 -1.26 13.95 44.75
CA GLU A 44 -1.92 12.73 44.26
C GLU A 44 -3.33 13.15 43.78
N ALA A 45 -3.75 12.72 42.59
CA ALA A 45 -5.16 12.46 42.29
C ALA A 45 -5.17 11.35 41.23
N LYS A 46 -5.51 10.15 41.70
CA LYS A 46 -5.38 8.86 41.03
C LYS A 46 -6.80 8.37 40.75
N THR A 47 -7.14 8.15 39.49
CA THR A 47 -8.15 7.16 39.10
C THR A 47 -7.63 6.39 37.90
N ASN A 48 -7.85 5.09 37.94
CA ASN A 48 -7.08 4.03 37.32
C ASN A 48 -7.17 3.96 35.79
N GLY A 49 -6.10 3.46 35.18
CA GLY A 49 -6.00 3.11 33.77
C GLY A 49 -4.60 2.60 33.44
N ALA A 50 -4.21 1.49 34.07
CA ALA A 50 -3.00 0.75 33.72
C ALA A 50 -3.30 -0.19 32.54
N SER A 51 -2.26 -0.43 31.73
CA SER A 51 -2.15 -1.41 30.63
C SER A 51 -2.55 -0.87 29.24
N GLY A 52 -1.73 -0.87 28.20
CA GLY A 52 -0.43 -1.51 28.04
C GLY A 52 0.46 -0.81 27.02
N ALA A 53 1.66 -0.44 27.48
CA ALA A 53 2.83 -0.45 26.62
C ALA A 53 3.20 -1.92 26.41
N SER A 54 2.75 -2.53 25.32
CA SER A 54 3.19 -3.87 24.97
C SER A 54 4.55 -3.77 24.28
N GLY A 55 5.60 -3.94 25.09
CA GLY A 55 6.94 -4.20 24.60
C GLY A 55 6.97 -5.45 23.73
N ALA A 56 7.92 -5.49 22.81
CA ALA A 56 8.11 -6.53 21.79
C ALA A 56 8.06 -7.97 22.36
N SER A 57 6.86 -8.53 22.48
CA SER A 57 6.66 -9.96 22.57
C SER A 57 6.61 -10.47 21.14
N LYS A 58 7.51 -11.38 20.77
CA LYS A 58 7.45 -12.05 19.47
C LYS A 58 6.11 -12.77 19.40
N ILE A 59 5.21 -12.30 18.55
CA ILE A 59 3.97 -12.99 18.26
C ILE A 59 4.30 -14.36 17.66
N ALA A 60 3.73 -15.41 18.23
CA ALA A 60 3.86 -16.75 17.71
C ALA A 60 2.66 -17.11 16.83
N VAL A 61 2.89 -18.05 15.92
CA VAL A 61 1.79 -18.67 15.17
C VAL A 61 0.90 -19.42 16.15
N GLY A 62 -0.39 -19.14 16.10
CA GLY A 62 -1.41 -19.74 16.94
C GLY A 62 -1.90 -18.85 18.08
N ASP A 63 -1.18 -17.77 18.41
CA ASP A 63 -1.59 -16.80 19.43
C ASP A 63 -2.85 -16.05 19.00
N THR A 64 -3.72 -15.74 19.96
CA THR A 64 -4.86 -14.84 19.75
C THR A 64 -4.46 -13.45 20.23
N ILE A 65 -4.46 -12.49 19.30
CA ILE A 65 -4.20 -11.09 19.62
C ILE A 65 -5.50 -10.38 19.98
N ASP A 66 -5.44 -9.51 20.99
CA ASP A 66 -6.51 -8.56 21.24
C ASP A 66 -6.48 -7.51 20.14
N LEU A 67 -7.50 -7.49 19.27
CA LEU A 67 -7.57 -6.57 18.13
C LEU A 67 -7.82 -5.12 18.60
N GLU A 68 -8.28 -4.91 19.83
CA GLU A 68 -8.56 -3.58 20.35
C GLU A 68 -7.25 -2.83 20.67
N GLY A 69 -6.96 -1.79 19.86
CA GLY A 69 -5.76 -0.97 20.04
C GLY A 69 -4.46 -1.62 19.56
N PHE A 70 -4.49 -2.83 19.01
CA PHE A 70 -3.30 -3.49 18.47
C PHE A 70 -2.75 -2.73 17.26
N GLY A 71 -1.47 -2.34 17.36
CA GLY A 71 -0.76 -1.63 16.28
C GLY A 71 -1.18 -0.17 16.08
N GLY A 72 -2.11 0.36 16.87
CA GLY A 72 -2.55 1.75 16.80
C GLY A 72 -3.31 2.11 15.52
N GLU A 73 -3.44 3.42 15.28
CA GLU A 73 -4.03 3.96 14.06
C GLU A 73 -2.99 4.00 12.94
N ILE A 74 -3.39 3.53 11.76
CA ILE A 74 -2.62 3.58 10.52
C ILE A 74 -3.47 4.22 9.42
N GLU A 75 -2.87 4.53 8.28
CA GLU A 75 -3.56 5.15 7.15
C GLU A 75 -3.44 4.28 5.91
N THR A 76 -4.46 4.25 5.07
CA THR A 76 -4.37 3.67 3.73
C THR A 76 -3.66 4.65 2.79
N ASN A 77 -3.20 4.18 1.63
CA ASN A 77 -2.60 5.02 0.62
C ASN A 77 -3.54 6.13 0.12
N ASP A 78 -4.86 5.92 0.25
CA ASP A 78 -5.91 6.86 -0.16
C ASP A 78 -6.19 7.94 0.90
N GLY A 79 -5.52 7.87 2.06
CA GLY A 79 -5.64 8.85 3.14
C GLY A 79 -6.69 8.51 4.20
N THR A 80 -7.31 7.33 4.12
CA THR A 80 -8.30 6.89 5.09
C THR A 80 -7.61 6.27 6.30
N LYS A 81 -7.88 6.82 7.48
CA LYS A 81 -7.44 6.27 8.77
C LYS A 81 -8.16 4.96 9.06
N THR A 82 -7.42 3.96 9.50
CA THR A 82 -7.92 2.62 9.81
C THR A 82 -7.11 1.98 10.94
N THR A 83 -7.61 0.86 11.45
CA THR A 83 -6.96 0.05 12.48
C THR A 83 -6.99 -1.41 12.06
N LEU A 84 -6.15 -2.26 12.64
CA LEU A 84 -6.17 -3.69 12.32
C LEU A 84 -7.57 -4.31 12.55
N LYS A 85 -8.27 -3.88 13.61
CA LYS A 85 -9.64 -4.30 13.91
C LYS A 85 -10.60 -3.99 12.75
N SER A 86 -10.61 -2.74 12.27
CA SER A 86 -11.48 -2.34 11.14
C SER A 86 -11.22 -3.20 9.89
N LEU A 87 -9.95 -3.45 9.57
CA LEU A 87 -9.57 -4.27 8.41
C LEU A 87 -10.03 -5.73 8.57
N VAL A 88 -9.95 -6.28 9.79
CA VAL A 88 -10.42 -7.64 10.08
C VAL A 88 -11.94 -7.71 10.01
N ASP A 89 -12.65 -6.72 10.55
CA ASP A 89 -14.11 -6.64 10.54
C ASP A 89 -14.67 -6.52 9.11
N GLU A 90 -14.00 -5.73 8.26
CA GLU A 90 -14.34 -5.54 6.82
C GLU A 90 -14.04 -6.77 5.95
N SER A 91 -13.07 -7.61 6.36
CA SER A 91 -12.71 -8.82 5.63
C SER A 91 -13.77 -9.92 5.74
N LYS A 92 -13.68 -11.00 4.96
CA LYS A 92 -14.57 -12.19 5.11
C LYS A 92 -13.90 -13.32 5.89
N GLY A 93 -12.64 -13.61 5.60
CA GLY A 93 -11.86 -14.71 6.20
C GLY A 93 -10.71 -14.25 7.11
N GLY A 94 -10.39 -12.95 7.12
CA GLY A 94 -9.27 -12.39 7.87
C GLY A 94 -8.39 -11.49 7.00
N VAL A 95 -7.23 -11.13 7.53
CA VAL A 95 -6.33 -10.15 6.93
C VAL A 95 -4.93 -10.73 6.74
N VAL A 96 -4.40 -10.53 5.53
CA VAL A 96 -3.01 -10.81 5.16
C VAL A 96 -2.28 -9.47 5.05
N LEU A 97 -1.31 -9.24 5.93
CA LEU A 97 -0.40 -8.12 5.89
C LEU A 97 0.98 -8.61 5.43
N PHE A 98 1.45 -8.15 4.28
CA PHE A 98 2.85 -8.35 3.90
C PHE A 98 3.63 -7.05 4.09
N THR A 99 4.77 -7.11 4.77
CA THR A 99 5.59 -5.94 5.03
C THR A 99 6.71 -5.80 4.01
N TYR A 100 7.04 -4.57 3.65
CA TYR A 100 8.17 -4.28 2.77
C TYR A 100 8.99 -3.06 3.26
N PRO A 101 10.34 -3.07 3.09
CA PRO A 101 11.19 -2.00 3.60
C PRO A 101 10.95 -0.60 3.01
N LYS A 102 10.67 -0.53 1.71
CA LYS A 102 10.53 0.73 0.97
C LYS A 102 9.84 0.53 -0.38
N ALA A 103 8.82 1.33 -0.65
CA ALA A 103 8.11 1.39 -1.93
C ALA A 103 9.05 1.67 -3.12
N SER A 104 8.68 1.22 -4.32
CA SER A 104 9.40 1.49 -5.58
C SER A 104 10.88 1.05 -5.60
N THR A 105 11.26 0.06 -4.78
CA THR A 105 12.59 -0.58 -4.84
C THR A 105 12.52 -1.95 -5.50
N PRO A 106 13.56 -2.47 -6.17
CA PRO A 106 13.46 -3.69 -6.99
C PRO A 106 12.92 -4.92 -6.24
N GLY A 107 13.45 -5.19 -5.04
CA GLY A 107 12.99 -6.32 -4.23
C GLY A 107 11.56 -6.17 -3.71
N CYS A 108 11.12 -4.95 -3.38
CA CYS A 108 9.74 -4.69 -2.94
C CYS A 108 8.76 -4.70 -4.12
N THR A 109 9.20 -4.23 -5.28
CA THR A 109 8.44 -4.28 -6.53
C THR A 109 8.17 -5.73 -6.91
N THR A 110 9.19 -6.59 -6.83
CA THR A 110 9.02 -8.04 -7.04
C THR A 110 7.98 -8.63 -6.09
N GLN A 111 8.07 -8.31 -4.80
CA GLN A 111 7.15 -8.83 -3.80
C GLN A 111 5.69 -8.40 -4.08
N VAL A 112 5.43 -7.12 -4.30
CA VAL A 112 4.05 -6.65 -4.57
C VAL A 112 3.52 -7.19 -5.88
N CYS A 113 4.36 -7.33 -6.92
CA CYS A 113 3.92 -7.96 -8.16
C CYS A 113 3.55 -9.43 -7.94
N ASN A 114 4.32 -10.18 -7.14
CA ASN A 114 3.97 -11.56 -6.82
C ASN A 114 2.63 -11.68 -6.07
N PHE A 115 2.33 -10.76 -5.14
CA PHE A 115 1.03 -10.70 -4.46
C PHE A 115 -0.10 -10.30 -5.41
N ARG A 116 0.14 -9.35 -6.33
CA ARG A 116 -0.82 -8.96 -7.38
C ARG A 116 -1.15 -10.14 -8.28
N ASP A 117 -0.13 -10.84 -8.76
CA ASP A 117 -0.28 -11.92 -9.73
C ASP A 117 -0.97 -13.13 -9.10
N ALA A 118 -0.89 -13.31 -7.78
CA ALA A 118 -1.60 -14.32 -7.01
C ALA A 118 -2.89 -13.82 -6.34
N TYR A 119 -3.33 -12.60 -6.60
CA TYR A 119 -4.38 -11.94 -5.81
C TYR A 119 -5.69 -12.73 -5.77
N THR A 120 -6.16 -13.21 -6.93
CA THR A 120 -7.41 -13.99 -7.03
C THR A 120 -7.34 -15.26 -6.19
N ASP A 121 -6.24 -16.01 -6.28
CA ASP A 121 -6.07 -17.26 -5.53
C ASP A 121 -6.02 -16.98 -4.02
N LEU A 122 -5.27 -15.95 -3.63
CA LEU A 122 -5.06 -15.61 -2.22
C LEU A 122 -6.32 -15.03 -1.55
N THR A 123 -7.24 -14.45 -2.32
CA THR A 123 -8.50 -13.88 -1.81
C THR A 123 -9.70 -14.83 -1.94
N SER A 124 -9.52 -16.00 -2.58
CA SER A 124 -10.58 -16.98 -2.82
C SER A 124 -11.29 -17.48 -1.55
N THR A 125 -10.57 -17.55 -0.43
CA THR A 125 -11.10 -17.95 0.89
C THR A 125 -11.56 -16.76 1.75
N GLY A 126 -11.67 -15.57 1.15
CA GLY A 126 -12.18 -14.37 1.81
C GLY A 126 -11.15 -13.55 2.58
N PHE A 127 -9.86 -13.91 2.52
CA PHE A 127 -8.79 -13.07 3.07
C PHE A 127 -8.68 -11.75 2.31
N ALA A 128 -8.51 -10.65 3.04
CA ALA A 128 -8.18 -9.35 2.47
C ALA A 128 -6.67 -9.11 2.54
N ILE A 129 -6.08 -8.67 1.43
CA ILE A 129 -4.62 -8.49 1.30
C ILE A 129 -4.27 -7.01 1.40
N TYR A 130 -3.26 -6.70 2.19
CA TYR A 130 -2.71 -5.35 2.33
C TYR A 130 -1.18 -5.39 2.35
N GLY A 131 -0.57 -4.46 1.61
CA GLY A 131 0.87 -4.21 1.74
C GLY A 131 1.14 -3.17 2.81
N LEU A 132 2.07 -3.41 3.72
CA LEU A 132 2.37 -2.52 4.85
C LEU A 132 3.82 -2.01 4.81
N SER A 133 4.00 -0.69 4.87
CA SER A 133 5.33 -0.08 5.03
C SER A 133 5.24 1.22 5.83
N LYS A 134 6.41 1.81 6.09
CA LYS A 134 6.52 3.14 6.71
C LYS A 134 6.44 4.30 5.72
N ASP A 135 6.21 4.01 4.45
CA ASP A 135 6.15 5.02 3.41
C ASP A 135 4.90 5.89 3.58
N SER A 136 4.93 7.11 3.04
CA SER A 136 3.79 8.03 3.10
C SER A 136 2.67 7.61 2.13
N PRO A 137 1.43 8.08 2.35
CA PRO A 137 0.31 7.83 1.44
C PRO A 137 0.64 8.18 -0.02
N LYS A 138 1.28 9.33 -0.27
CA LYS A 138 1.71 9.75 -1.61
C LYS A 138 2.67 8.74 -2.29
N SER A 139 3.64 8.23 -1.54
CA SER A 139 4.61 7.26 -2.04
C SER A 139 3.92 5.93 -2.39
N ASN A 140 3.04 5.46 -1.50
CA ASN A 140 2.30 4.23 -1.69
C ASN A 140 1.27 4.33 -2.82
N THR A 141 0.57 5.45 -2.97
CA THR A 141 -0.35 5.66 -4.11
C THR A 141 0.38 5.64 -5.44
N THR A 142 1.51 6.35 -5.54
CA THR A 142 2.35 6.31 -6.74
C THR A 142 2.83 4.88 -7.03
N PHE A 143 3.18 4.12 -6.00
CA PHE A 143 3.66 2.75 -6.15
C PHE A 143 2.54 1.79 -6.58
N LYS A 144 1.36 1.91 -5.97
CA LYS A 144 0.14 1.17 -6.31
C LYS A 144 -0.25 1.38 -7.78
N GLU A 145 -0.30 2.63 -8.22
CA GLU A 145 -0.62 2.99 -9.60
C GLU A 145 0.40 2.43 -10.60
N LYS A 146 1.70 2.64 -10.34
CA LYS A 146 2.77 2.15 -11.23
C LYS A 146 2.77 0.64 -11.40
N GLN A 147 2.44 -0.10 -10.35
CA GLN A 147 2.43 -1.57 -10.37
C GLN A 147 1.04 -2.16 -10.62
N LYS A 148 0.01 -1.32 -10.78
CA LYS A 148 -1.39 -1.71 -10.99
C LYS A 148 -1.87 -2.69 -9.92
N LEU A 149 -1.63 -2.37 -8.64
CA LEU A 149 -1.97 -3.28 -7.54
C LEU A 149 -3.49 -3.25 -7.27
N PRO A 150 -4.16 -4.42 -7.19
CA PRO A 150 -5.61 -4.52 -6.96
C PRO A 150 -6.01 -4.35 -5.50
N TYR A 151 -5.03 -4.22 -4.60
CA TYR A 151 -5.24 -4.07 -3.17
C TYR A 151 -4.67 -2.73 -2.64
N PRO A 152 -5.19 -2.25 -1.49
CA PRO A 152 -4.65 -1.06 -0.82
C PRO A 152 -3.28 -1.30 -0.18
N LEU A 153 -2.54 -0.21 0.00
CA LEU A 153 -1.28 -0.18 0.73
C LEU A 153 -1.46 0.63 2.02
N LEU A 154 -1.00 0.09 3.13
CA LEU A 154 -1.05 0.69 4.45
C LEU A 154 0.26 1.45 4.75
N CYS A 155 0.08 2.62 5.32
CA CYS A 155 1.11 3.58 5.69
C CYS A 155 1.20 3.63 7.22
N ASP A 156 2.33 3.14 7.75
CA ASP A 156 2.65 3.14 9.17
C ASP A 156 3.94 3.93 9.43
N PRO A 157 3.91 5.28 9.28
CA PRO A 157 5.09 6.12 9.47
C PRO A 157 5.64 6.07 10.90
N SER A 158 4.79 5.77 11.88
CA SER A 158 5.13 5.63 13.30
C SER A 158 5.70 4.25 13.67
N LEU A 159 5.66 3.29 12.74
CA LEU A 159 6.01 1.89 12.94
C LEU A 159 5.22 1.22 14.07
N THR A 160 4.02 1.68 14.41
CA THR A 160 3.25 1.13 15.55
C THR A 160 2.78 -0.29 15.27
N LEU A 161 2.16 -0.51 14.10
CA LEU A 161 1.69 -1.82 13.69
C LEU A 161 2.86 -2.73 13.30
N ILE A 162 3.85 -2.21 12.57
CA ILE A 162 5.05 -2.95 12.16
C ILE A 162 5.85 -3.42 13.40
N SER A 163 5.91 -2.61 14.46
CA SER A 163 6.51 -3.02 15.73
C SER A 163 5.68 -4.07 16.44
N ALA A 164 4.35 -3.88 16.50
CA ALA A 164 3.45 -4.78 17.18
C ALA A 164 3.51 -6.19 16.58
N ILE A 165 3.53 -6.32 15.24
CA ILE A 165 3.65 -7.61 14.55
C ILE A 165 5.08 -8.20 14.55
N GLY A 166 6.04 -7.56 15.22
CA GLY A 166 7.41 -8.07 15.36
C GLY A 166 8.29 -7.92 14.10
N LEU A 167 7.88 -7.13 13.10
CA LEU A 167 8.60 -6.94 11.84
C LEU A 167 9.33 -5.59 11.75
N LYS A 168 9.56 -4.92 12.88
CA LYS A 168 10.41 -3.73 12.93
C LYS A 168 11.91 -4.10 12.85
N LYS A 169 12.61 -3.40 11.97
CA LYS A 169 14.08 -3.42 11.87
C LYS A 169 14.65 -2.22 12.61
N GLN A 170 15.55 -2.44 13.56
CA GLN A 170 16.22 -1.36 14.28
C GLN A 170 17.22 -0.60 13.38
N PRO A 171 17.39 0.73 13.55
CA PRO A 171 16.67 1.59 14.49
C PRO A 171 15.31 2.11 13.97
N ASN A 172 15.11 2.23 12.65
CA ASN A 172 13.89 2.81 12.08
C ASN A 172 13.56 2.26 10.67
N GLY A 173 13.41 0.95 10.56
CA GLY A 173 13.09 0.26 9.32
C GLY A 173 12.08 -0.86 9.50
N THR A 174 11.75 -1.48 8.37
CA THR A 174 10.79 -2.58 8.27
C THR A 174 11.51 -3.82 7.74
N THR A 175 11.33 -4.94 8.41
CA THR A 175 11.75 -6.26 7.95
C THR A 175 10.71 -6.76 6.94
N ARG A 176 11.16 -7.28 5.81
CA ARG A 176 10.27 -7.92 4.83
C ARG A 176 9.68 -9.19 5.45
N GLY A 177 8.37 -9.36 5.39
CA GLY A 177 7.71 -10.49 6.02
C GLY A 177 6.23 -10.56 5.67
N VAL A 178 5.56 -11.47 6.37
CA VAL A 178 4.13 -11.67 6.28
C VAL A 178 3.56 -11.92 7.66
N PHE A 179 2.38 -11.37 7.88
CA PHE A 179 1.55 -11.53 9.06
C PHE A 179 0.13 -11.85 8.59
N VAL A 180 -0.45 -12.93 9.07
CA VAL A 180 -1.80 -13.37 8.70
C VAL A 180 -2.60 -13.57 9.97
N VAL A 181 -3.78 -12.97 10.03
CA VAL A 181 -4.70 -13.06 11.17
C VAL A 181 -6.10 -13.44 10.66
N ASP A 182 -6.78 -14.32 11.37
CA ASP A 182 -8.18 -14.67 11.08
C ASP A 182 -9.18 -13.67 11.70
N LYS A 183 -10.48 -13.92 11.48
CA LYS A 183 -11.55 -13.10 12.06
C LYS A 183 -11.62 -13.10 13.58
N SER A 184 -11.10 -14.14 14.23
CA SER A 184 -11.09 -14.26 15.68
C SER A 184 -9.84 -13.63 16.32
N GLY A 185 -8.96 -13.01 15.51
CA GLY A 185 -7.70 -12.47 15.99
C GLY A 185 -6.61 -13.53 16.18
N LYS A 186 -6.79 -14.76 15.67
CA LYS A 186 -5.77 -15.81 15.73
C LYS A 186 -4.72 -15.57 14.66
N VAL A 187 -3.46 -15.63 15.04
CA VAL A 187 -2.33 -15.45 14.14
C VAL A 187 -2.04 -16.78 13.43
N LEU A 188 -2.21 -16.79 12.10
CA LEU A 188 -1.95 -17.97 11.26
C LEU A 188 -0.52 -17.99 10.71
N ALA A 189 0.09 -16.83 10.52
CA ALA A 189 1.51 -16.70 10.19
C ALA A 189 2.06 -15.38 10.71
N ALA A 190 3.31 -15.38 11.17
CA ALA A 190 4.06 -14.18 11.50
C ALA A 190 5.56 -14.47 11.29
N GLN A 191 6.10 -14.14 10.12
CA GLN A 191 7.51 -14.44 9.82
C GLN A 191 8.13 -13.47 8.81
N ALA A 192 9.44 -13.26 8.93
CA ALA A 192 10.23 -12.59 7.91
C ALA A 192 10.43 -13.49 6.69
N GLY A 193 10.64 -12.91 5.51
CA GLY A 193 10.76 -13.69 4.28
C GLY A 193 11.38 -12.93 3.10
N SER A 194 11.66 -13.68 2.04
CA SER A 194 12.07 -13.14 0.73
C SER A 194 10.85 -12.69 -0.08
N PRO A 195 11.02 -11.93 -1.18
CA PRO A 195 9.90 -11.51 -2.03
C PRO A 195 8.97 -12.63 -2.52
N GLY A 196 9.53 -13.80 -2.85
CA GLY A 196 8.75 -14.98 -3.22
C GLY A 196 8.19 -15.70 -2.01
N GLY A 197 9.04 -15.95 -1.01
CA GLY A 197 8.68 -16.76 0.16
C GLY A 197 7.50 -16.19 0.97
N THR A 198 7.32 -14.87 1.00
CA THR A 198 6.14 -14.29 1.66
C THR A 198 4.83 -14.65 0.98
N VAL A 199 4.81 -14.81 -0.35
CA VAL A 199 3.61 -15.20 -1.09
C VAL A 199 3.36 -16.70 -0.92
N ASP A 200 4.42 -17.51 -0.96
CA ASP A 200 4.32 -18.96 -0.81
C ASP A 200 3.71 -19.37 0.53
N VAL A 201 4.05 -18.64 1.61
CA VAL A 201 3.46 -18.86 2.95
C VAL A 201 1.95 -18.65 2.92
N VAL A 202 1.46 -17.58 2.27
CA VAL A 202 0.02 -17.28 2.21
C VAL A 202 -0.68 -18.27 1.30
N LYS A 203 -0.09 -18.60 0.14
CA LYS A 203 -0.63 -19.63 -0.75
C LYS A 203 -0.83 -20.96 -0.02
N LYS A 204 0.19 -21.39 0.74
CA LYS A 204 0.10 -22.60 1.55
C LYS A 204 -1.02 -22.52 2.59
N LEU A 205 -1.14 -21.40 3.31
CA LEU A 205 -2.22 -21.21 4.29
C LEU A 205 -3.61 -21.26 3.66
N VAL A 206 -3.79 -20.63 2.49
CA VAL A 206 -5.06 -20.65 1.75
C VAL A 206 -5.38 -22.05 1.26
N SER A 207 -4.39 -22.80 0.77
CA SER A 207 -4.56 -24.20 0.36
C SER A 207 -4.84 -25.14 1.54
N ASP A 208 -4.21 -24.95 2.70
CA ASP A 208 -4.43 -25.78 3.89
C ASP A 208 -5.78 -25.46 4.57
N GLY A 209 -6.22 -24.20 4.48
CA GLY A 209 -7.47 -23.70 5.06
C GLY A 209 -8.74 -24.12 4.31
N THR A 210 -8.63 -24.55 3.05
CA THR A 210 -9.78 -25.04 2.26
C THR A 210 -10.43 -26.30 2.83
N THR A 211 -9.79 -26.95 3.81
CA THR A 211 -10.32 -28.14 4.50
C THR A 211 -11.22 -27.82 5.70
N ALA A 212 -11.36 -26.54 6.08
CA ALA A 212 -12.14 -26.16 7.26
C ALA A 212 -12.85 -24.81 7.05
N THR A 213 -13.86 -24.77 6.18
CA THR A 213 -15.12 -24.01 6.27
C THR A 213 -15.74 -23.89 4.87
N ASP A 214 -16.52 -24.90 4.50
CA ASP A 214 -17.54 -24.75 3.47
C ASP A 214 -18.74 -24.04 4.12
N PRO A 215 -19.17 -22.91 3.56
CA PRO A 215 -20.56 -22.87 3.16
C PRO A 215 -20.68 -22.45 1.70
N ALA A 216 -21.07 -23.42 0.87
CA ALA A 216 -22.21 -23.33 -0.03
C ALA A 216 -22.34 -22.02 -0.84
N VAL A 217 -21.86 -22.10 -2.09
CA VAL A 217 -22.62 -21.86 -3.33
C VAL A 217 -23.75 -20.81 -3.25
N GLU A 218 -23.57 -19.70 -3.96
CA GLU A 218 -24.68 -19.15 -4.77
C GLU A 218 -24.11 -18.44 -6.02
N GLU A 219 -23.98 -19.19 -7.11
CA GLU A 219 -24.08 -18.64 -8.47
C GLU A 219 -25.57 -18.42 -8.77
N PRO A 220 -26.03 -17.26 -9.25
CA PRO A 220 -27.40 -17.15 -9.72
C PRO A 220 -27.48 -17.77 -11.13
N LYS A 221 -27.92 -19.03 -11.19
CA LYS A 221 -28.54 -19.57 -12.40
C LYS A 221 -29.96 -19.03 -12.48
N THR A 222 -30.21 -18.22 -13.51
CA THR A 222 -31.55 -17.85 -13.95
C THR A 222 -32.20 -19.07 -14.61
N GLU A 223 -33.26 -19.61 -14.01
CA GLU A 223 -34.20 -20.51 -14.68
C GLU A 223 -35.59 -20.34 -14.04
N ASP A 224 -36.46 -19.58 -14.69
CA ASP A 224 -37.90 -19.55 -14.44
C ASP A 224 -38.55 -20.44 -15.51
N THR A 225 -39.26 -21.49 -15.08
CA THR A 225 -39.97 -22.43 -15.96
C THR A 225 -41.45 -22.54 -15.57
N ALA A 226 -42.27 -22.14 -16.56
CA ALA A 226 -43.51 -22.74 -17.05
C ALA A 226 -44.84 -22.63 -16.29
N ASN A 227 -45.86 -22.15 -17.02
CA ASN A 227 -46.94 -22.95 -17.62
C ASN A 227 -47.80 -22.02 -18.52
N GLY A 228 -48.35 -22.36 -19.69
CA GLY A 228 -48.50 -23.60 -20.46
C GLY A 228 -49.88 -23.60 -21.17
N ALA A 229 -49.94 -23.72 -22.50
CA ALA A 229 -51.05 -24.25 -23.33
C ALA A 229 -50.73 -24.13 -24.84
N ASN A 230 -50.39 -25.24 -25.53
CA ASN A 230 -51.18 -25.96 -26.57
C ASN A 230 -51.29 -25.19 -27.92
N VAL A 231 -50.97 -25.68 -29.13
CA VAL A 231 -51.32 -26.96 -29.80
C VAL A 231 -50.32 -27.25 -30.95
N ALA A 232 -50.21 -28.55 -31.25
CA ALA A 232 -49.49 -29.25 -32.31
C ALA A 232 -49.54 -28.66 -33.75
N GLU A 233 -48.51 -28.92 -34.58
CA GLU A 233 -48.53 -30.00 -35.60
C GLU A 233 -47.28 -29.92 -36.51
N THR A 234 -46.80 -31.12 -36.86
CA THR A 234 -45.69 -31.51 -37.73
C THR A 234 -45.79 -30.95 -39.17
N THR A 235 -44.66 -30.81 -39.89
CA THR A 235 -44.30 -31.50 -41.17
C THR A 235 -43.39 -30.65 -42.10
N ALA A 236 -42.36 -31.32 -42.66
CA ALA A 236 -41.78 -31.15 -44.02
C ALA A 236 -40.93 -29.89 -44.35
N LYS A 237 -39.62 -30.05 -44.59
CA LYS A 237 -38.91 -30.27 -45.90
C LYS A 237 -38.72 -28.95 -46.68
N GLU A 238 -37.50 -28.43 -46.72
CA GLU A 238 -36.45 -28.60 -47.77
C GLU A 238 -36.41 -27.36 -48.70
N ASP A 239 -35.31 -27.23 -49.46
CA ASP A 239 -34.88 -26.14 -50.39
C ASP A 239 -34.14 -24.95 -49.72
N ILE A 240 -32.80 -24.88 -49.73
CA ILE A 240 -31.84 -24.71 -50.85
C ILE A 240 -32.12 -23.44 -51.68
N ALA A 241 -31.26 -22.44 -51.56
CA ALA A 241 -30.48 -21.91 -52.70
C ALA A 241 -29.63 -20.68 -52.31
N GLN A 242 -28.39 -20.73 -52.77
CA GLN A 242 -27.39 -19.67 -52.81
C GLN A 242 -27.83 -18.44 -53.61
N ALA A 243 -27.28 -17.28 -53.29
CA ALA A 243 -26.61 -16.42 -54.29
C ALA A 243 -25.74 -15.35 -53.61
N ASP A 244 -24.46 -15.45 -53.92
CA ASP A 244 -23.37 -14.48 -53.76
C ASP A 244 -23.46 -13.41 -54.85
N VAL A 245 -23.23 -12.11 -54.55
CA VAL A 245 -22.61 -11.15 -55.48
C VAL A 245 -21.87 -10.05 -54.70
N ALA A 246 -20.65 -9.83 -55.16
CA ALA A 246 -19.56 -8.99 -54.69
C ALA A 246 -19.73 -7.45 -54.77
N ALA A 247 -18.84 -6.79 -54.00
CA ALA A 247 -18.08 -5.56 -54.31
C ALA A 247 -18.86 -4.23 -54.53
N GLN A 248 -18.36 -3.01 -54.33
CA GLN A 248 -17.21 -2.32 -53.70
C GLN A 248 -17.55 -0.80 -53.87
N VAL A 249 -16.73 0.08 -53.28
CA VAL A 249 -16.44 1.48 -53.70
C VAL A 249 -17.16 2.62 -52.95
N ALA A 250 -16.39 3.20 -52.01
CA ALA A 250 -15.93 4.59 -51.88
C ALA A 250 -16.88 5.81 -52.05
N ASP A 251 -16.84 6.65 -51.01
CA ASP A 251 -16.47 8.08 -51.00
C ASP A 251 -17.12 9.05 -52.01
N THR A 252 -17.85 10.07 -51.50
CA THR A 252 -17.88 11.43 -52.07
C THR A 252 -18.41 12.43 -51.03
N ALA A 253 -17.60 13.43 -50.71
CA ALA A 253 -17.96 14.65 -49.99
C ALA A 253 -18.53 15.74 -50.92
N GLU A 254 -19.22 16.72 -50.33
CA GLU A 254 -18.97 18.17 -50.49
C GLU A 254 -20.14 19.12 -50.90
N LYS A 255 -20.18 20.27 -50.19
CA LYS A 255 -20.81 21.61 -50.42
C LYS A 255 -22.33 21.75 -50.25
N ILE A 256 -22.86 22.80 -49.59
CA ILE A 256 -22.94 24.25 -49.93
C ILE A 256 -23.44 24.97 -48.64
N ASP A 257 -23.21 26.24 -48.27
CA ASP A 257 -22.30 27.36 -48.55
C ASP A 257 -22.73 28.49 -47.57
N SER A 258 -21.86 29.47 -47.35
CA SER A 258 -22.01 30.56 -46.37
C SER A 258 -22.95 31.66 -46.86
N ASN A 259 -23.68 32.35 -45.97
CA ASN A 259 -24.00 33.76 -46.22
C ASN A 259 -24.09 34.58 -44.92
N GLU A 260 -23.37 35.70 -44.96
CA GLU A 260 -23.25 36.77 -43.98
C GLU A 260 -24.31 37.84 -44.30
N GLU A 261 -25.11 38.30 -43.33
CA GLU A 261 -25.48 39.72 -43.24
C GLU A 261 -26.15 40.09 -41.88
N LYS A 262 -25.71 41.24 -41.35
CA LYS A 262 -26.25 42.10 -40.26
C LYS A 262 -27.69 42.59 -40.60
N PRO A 263 -28.51 43.22 -39.71
CA PRO A 263 -28.25 44.49 -38.95
C PRO A 263 -28.76 44.49 -37.47
N ALA A 264 -28.15 45.25 -36.54
CA ALA A 264 -28.54 46.58 -35.99
C ALA A 264 -29.72 46.56 -34.96
N GLU A 265 -29.44 46.87 -33.68
CA GLU A 265 -29.80 48.12 -32.93
C GLU A 265 -31.16 47.94 -32.20
N VAL A 266 -31.30 48.13 -30.88
CA VAL A 266 -31.20 49.35 -30.06
C VAL A 266 -30.81 48.99 -28.62
#